data_AF-A0AA35RMD1-F1
#
_entry.id   AF-A0AA35RMD1-F1
#
_cell.length_a   1.000
_cell.length_b   1.000
_cell.length_c   1.000
_cell.angle_alpha   90.00
_cell.angle_beta   90.00
_cell.angle_gamma   90.00
#
_symmetry.space_group_name_H-M   'P 1'
#
loop_
_entity.id
_entity.type
_entity.pdbx_description
1 polymer ?
#
loop_
_entity_poly.entity_id
_entity_poly.type
_entity_poly.pdbx_seq_one_letter_code
_entity_poly.pdbx_strand_id
1 'polypeptide(L)'
;MYSGVTGREFEADIFFGVVYYQRLRHMVSDKFQVRTTGPIDIVTHQPVKGRKRAGGIRFGEMERDSLLAHGSSFLLQDRLLNCSDRSLSRLCKKCGSLLSPMLVRGPSTGTTESSSRWRCQVCSDGGQIEIITVPYVFRYLVAELAAMNIRVELSTC
;
A
#
# COMPACT_ATOMS: atom_id res chain seq x y z
N MET A 1 -10.05 0.89 56.92
CA MET A 1 -10.79 1.20 55.65
C MET A 1 -11.52 -0.07 55.21
N TYR A 2 -12.70 0.00 54.60
CA TYR A 2 -13.49 -1.18 54.24
C TYR A 2 -13.45 -1.46 52.74
N SER A 3 -13.49 -2.73 52.35
CA SER A 3 -13.56 -3.16 50.95
C SER A 3 -14.94 -2.91 50.35
N GLY A 4 -15.01 -2.19 49.24
CA GLY A 4 -16.26 -1.89 48.52
C GLY A 4 -16.90 -3.09 47.81
N VAL A 5 -16.17 -4.21 47.67
CA VAL A 5 -16.69 -5.44 47.03
C VAL A 5 -17.19 -6.44 48.07
N THR A 6 -16.51 -6.59 49.21
CA THR A 6 -16.77 -7.65 50.20
C THR A 6 -17.32 -7.14 51.55
N GLY A 7 -17.27 -5.83 51.81
CA GLY A 7 -17.76 -5.21 53.04
C GLY A 7 -16.92 -5.50 54.29
N ARG A 8 -15.81 -6.22 54.16
CA ARG A 8 -14.88 -6.51 55.27
C ARG A 8 -13.86 -5.39 55.45
N GLU A 9 -13.34 -5.25 56.65
CA GLU A 9 -12.25 -4.34 56.96
C GLU A 9 -10.95 -4.82 56.31
N PHE A 10 -10.15 -3.89 55.80
CA PHE A 10 -8.80 -4.19 55.33
C PHE A 10 -7.90 -4.49 56.52
N GLU A 11 -7.05 -5.51 56.39
CA GLU A 11 -6.13 -5.96 57.45
C GLU A 11 -5.09 -4.89 57.86
N ALA A 12 -4.88 -3.88 57.01
CA ALA A 12 -3.95 -2.78 57.26
C ALA A 12 -4.62 -1.42 57.04
N ASP A 13 -4.11 -0.43 57.77
CA ASP A 13 -4.53 0.97 57.63
C ASP A 13 -4.00 1.55 56.31
N ILE A 14 -4.93 2.07 55.50
CA ILE A 14 -4.59 2.71 54.23
C ILE A 14 -4.30 4.19 54.48
N PHE A 15 -3.13 4.65 54.06
CA PHE A 15 -2.77 6.07 54.10
C PHE A 15 -3.56 6.85 53.04
N PHE A 16 -4.28 7.88 53.47
CA PHE A 16 -4.98 8.82 52.60
C PHE A 16 -4.67 10.26 53.02
N GLY A 17 -4.68 11.16 52.04
CA GLY A 17 -4.38 12.57 52.26
C GLY A 17 -4.87 13.44 51.10
N VAL A 18 -4.85 14.75 51.30
CA VAL A 18 -5.26 15.72 50.28
C VAL A 18 -4.04 16.08 49.44
N VAL A 19 -4.10 15.79 48.15
CA VAL A 19 -3.05 16.12 47.18
C VAL A 19 -3.65 16.94 46.05
N TYR A 20 -2.96 18.01 45.65
CA TYR A 20 -3.37 18.83 44.52
C TYR A 20 -2.96 18.17 43.20
N TYR A 21 -3.94 17.79 42.38
CA TYR A 21 -3.72 17.20 41.06
C TYR A 21 -3.96 18.21 39.93
N GLN A 22 -3.13 18.13 38.89
CA GLN A 22 -3.28 18.92 37.66
C GLN A 22 -3.64 18.01 36.48
N ARG A 23 -4.63 18.42 35.68
CA ARG A 23 -5.08 17.69 34.49
C ARG A 23 -4.25 18.10 33.27
N LEU A 24 -3.67 17.12 32.57
CA LEU A 24 -2.95 17.34 31.33
C LEU A 24 -3.90 17.53 30.14
N ARG A 25 -3.45 18.31 29.15
CA ARG A 25 -4.23 18.65 27.95
C ARG A 25 -4.41 17.50 26.96
N HIS A 26 -3.54 16.49 26.98
CA HIS A 26 -3.53 15.43 25.98
C HIS A 26 -4.64 14.42 26.23
N MET A 27 -5.60 14.34 25.32
CA MET A 27 -6.69 13.37 25.39
C MET A 27 -6.45 12.19 24.44
N VAL A 28 -6.91 11.00 24.85
CA VAL A 28 -6.82 9.77 24.04
C VAL A 28 -7.73 9.85 22.80
N SER A 29 -8.85 10.56 22.91
CA SER A 29 -9.77 10.87 21.79
C SER A 29 -9.05 11.50 20.58
N ASP A 30 -7.95 12.20 20.82
CA ASP A 30 -7.21 12.92 19.79
C ASP A 30 -6.15 12.04 19.11
N LYS A 31 -6.08 10.74 19.45
CA LYS A 31 -5.08 9.81 18.90
C LYS A 31 -5.64 8.65 18.08
N PHE A 32 -6.91 8.30 18.19
CA PHE A 32 -7.44 7.14 17.45
C PHE A 32 -7.51 7.38 15.93
N GLN A 33 -7.11 6.41 15.12
CA GLN A 33 -7.21 6.49 13.66
C GLN A 33 -7.67 5.15 13.11
N VAL A 34 -8.63 5.18 12.19
CA VAL A 34 -9.16 4.02 11.49
C VAL A 34 -9.31 4.34 10.01
N ARG A 35 -9.06 3.36 9.16
CA ARG A 35 -9.20 3.45 7.71
C ARG A 35 -9.58 2.08 7.14
N THR A 36 -10.58 2.06 6.27
CA THR A 36 -10.92 0.89 5.44
C THR A 36 -10.40 1.14 4.02
N THR A 37 -11.01 2.07 3.30
CA THR A 37 -10.54 2.62 2.02
C THR A 37 -10.44 4.14 2.14
N GLY A 38 -9.77 4.80 1.20
CA GLY A 38 -9.59 6.24 1.28
C GLY A 38 -8.77 6.82 0.14
N PRO A 39 -8.46 8.12 0.20
CA PRO A 39 -7.68 8.78 -0.84
C PRO A 39 -6.30 8.13 -0.99
N ILE A 40 -5.87 8.07 -2.25
CA ILE A 40 -4.56 7.60 -2.69
C ILE A 40 -3.77 8.76 -3.27
N ASP A 41 -2.45 8.64 -3.19
CA ASP A 41 -1.54 9.56 -3.85
C ASP A 41 -1.52 9.32 -5.36
N ILE A 42 -1.38 10.39 -6.15
CA ILE A 42 -1.48 10.34 -7.61
C ILE A 42 -0.23 9.71 -8.23
N VAL A 43 0.94 9.93 -7.62
CA VAL A 43 2.22 9.45 -8.15
C VAL A 43 2.45 7.99 -7.79
N THR A 44 2.18 7.61 -6.54
CA THR A 44 2.51 6.26 -6.03
C THR A 44 1.32 5.32 -5.96
N HIS A 45 0.09 5.84 -6.09
CA HIS A 45 -1.15 5.10 -5.84
C HIS A 45 -1.24 4.49 -4.42
N GLN A 46 -0.40 4.95 -3.49
CA GLN A 46 -0.41 4.49 -2.10
C GLN A 46 -1.34 5.35 -1.22
N PRO A 47 -1.80 4.83 -0.06
CA PRO A 47 -2.51 5.60 0.94
C PRO A 47 -1.82 6.93 1.33
N VAL A 48 -2.54 8.05 1.23
CA VAL A 48 -1.99 9.37 1.63
C VAL A 48 -1.65 9.43 3.12
N LYS A 49 -0.71 10.32 3.49
CA LYS A 49 -0.36 10.59 4.89
C LYS A 49 -1.36 11.53 5.58
N GLY A 50 -1.64 11.25 6.85
CA GLY A 50 -2.26 12.20 7.79
C GLY A 50 -3.70 11.85 8.18
N ARG A 51 -3.98 11.91 9.49
CA ARG A 51 -5.29 11.55 10.06
C ARG A 51 -6.44 12.39 9.50
N LYS A 52 -6.26 13.71 9.37
CA LYS A 52 -7.29 14.64 8.84
C LYS A 52 -7.72 14.31 7.40
N ARG A 53 -6.86 13.61 6.65
CA ARG A 53 -7.11 13.19 5.26
C ARG A 53 -7.54 11.73 5.15
N ALA A 54 -7.96 11.10 6.26
CA ALA A 54 -8.20 9.66 6.33
C ALA A 54 -7.00 8.84 5.81
N GLY A 55 -5.80 9.28 6.17
CA GLY A 55 -4.56 8.69 5.70
C GLY A 55 -4.34 7.24 6.17
N GLY A 56 -3.44 6.53 5.48
CA GLY A 56 -3.04 5.18 5.85
C GLY A 56 -2.13 5.16 7.08
N ILE A 57 -2.01 3.99 7.70
CA ILE A 57 -0.96 3.70 8.68
C ILE A 57 0.25 3.22 7.90
N ARG A 58 1.43 3.78 8.20
CA ARG A 58 2.67 3.37 7.55
C ARG A 58 3.13 2.04 8.15
N PHE A 59 3.28 1.04 7.29
CA PHE A 59 4.01 -0.17 7.60
C PHE A 59 5.48 0.07 7.26
N GLY A 60 6.33 0.09 8.27
CA GLY A 60 7.75 0.43 8.14
C GLY A 60 8.64 -0.79 7.91
N GLU A 61 9.94 -0.52 7.94
CA GLU A 61 10.97 -1.54 7.78
C GLU A 61 11.05 -2.48 8.98
N MET A 62 10.93 -1.95 10.20
CA MET A 62 10.97 -2.77 11.41
C MET A 62 9.81 -3.78 11.47
N GLU A 63 8.62 -3.38 11.00
CA GLU A 63 7.46 -4.25 10.95
C GLU A 63 7.60 -5.32 9.85
N ARG A 64 8.22 -4.98 8.72
CA ARG A 64 8.56 -5.95 7.66
C ARG A 64 9.48 -7.03 8.22
N ASP A 65 10.56 -6.63 8.88
CA ASP A 65 11.56 -7.56 9.39
C ASP A 65 10.99 -8.46 10.49
N SER A 66 10.11 -7.91 11.33
CA SER A 66 9.37 -8.68 12.32
C SER A 66 8.50 -9.77 11.68
N LEU A 67 7.72 -9.46 10.64
CA LEU A 67 6.90 -10.46 9.94
C LEU A 67 7.72 -11.50 9.18
N LEU A 68 8.87 -11.09 8.63
CA LEU A 68 9.82 -12.01 8.00
C LEU A 68 10.38 -13.01 9.01
N ALA A 69 10.76 -12.55 10.20
CA ALA A 69 11.26 -13.42 11.27
C ALA A 69 10.23 -14.47 11.72
N HIS A 70 8.94 -14.12 11.69
CA HIS A 70 7.85 -15.07 11.95
C HIS A 70 7.54 -16.01 10.77
N GLY A 71 8.18 -15.86 9.61
CA GLY A 71 7.91 -16.68 8.42
C GLY A 71 6.53 -16.45 7.79
N SER A 72 5.85 -15.34 8.13
CA SER A 72 4.47 -15.06 7.70
C SER A 72 4.44 -14.35 6.34
N SER A 73 4.84 -15.07 5.29
CA SER A 73 4.95 -14.55 3.91
C SER A 73 3.64 -14.00 3.35
N PHE A 74 2.52 -14.71 3.57
CA PHE A 74 1.21 -14.28 3.09
C PHE A 74 0.75 -12.96 3.73
N LEU A 75 0.99 -12.76 5.03
CA LEU A 75 0.66 -11.50 5.71
C LEU A 75 1.51 -10.34 5.19
N LEU A 76 2.80 -10.59 4.95
CA LEU A 76 3.69 -9.59 4.38
C LEU A 76 3.25 -9.18 2.97
N GLN A 77 2.92 -10.16 2.12
CA GLN A 77 2.42 -9.89 0.77
C GLN A 77 1.06 -9.17 0.80
N ASP A 78 0.19 -9.52 1.74
CA ASP A 78 -1.10 -8.84 1.89
C ASP A 78 -0.92 -7.36 2.25
N ARG A 79 -0.07 -7.07 3.24
CA ARG A 79 0.16 -5.71 3.72
C ARG A 79 0.95 -4.84 2.74
N LEU A 80 1.98 -5.38 2.10
CA LEU A 80 2.86 -4.61 1.21
C LEU A 80 2.33 -4.51 -0.23
N LEU A 81 1.56 -5.48 -0.73
CA LEU A 81 1.06 -5.50 -2.11
C LEU A 81 -0.46 -5.37 -2.19
N ASN A 82 -1.21 -6.33 -1.62
CA ASN A 82 -2.65 -6.43 -1.87
C ASN A 82 -3.44 -5.24 -1.31
N CYS A 83 -3.07 -4.78 -0.13
CA CYS A 83 -3.76 -3.70 0.59
C CYS A 83 -3.19 -2.29 0.30
N SER A 84 -2.07 -2.18 -0.43
CA SER A 84 -1.38 -0.92 -0.69
C SER A 84 -1.58 -0.44 -2.13
N ASP A 85 -0.79 -0.98 -3.07
CA ASP A 85 -0.67 -0.46 -4.43
C ASP A 85 -0.69 -1.57 -5.50
N ARG A 86 -1.45 -2.63 -5.26
CA ARG A 86 -1.68 -3.71 -6.23
C ARG A 86 -2.15 -3.14 -7.58
N SER A 87 -1.38 -3.38 -8.64
CA SER A 87 -1.72 -2.95 -9.99
C SER A 87 -1.54 -4.07 -11.02
N LEU A 88 -2.45 -4.13 -11.99
CA LEU A 88 -2.30 -5.00 -13.17
C LEU A 88 -1.51 -4.25 -14.24
N SER A 89 -0.36 -4.80 -14.61
CA SER A 89 0.52 -4.22 -15.62
C SER A 89 0.72 -5.17 -16.78
N ARG A 90 0.99 -4.61 -17.94
CA ARG A 90 1.21 -5.37 -19.17
C ARG A 90 2.69 -5.45 -19.44
N LEU A 91 3.18 -6.65 -19.71
CA LEU A 91 4.57 -6.94 -20.01
C LEU A 91 4.65 -7.53 -21.42
N CYS A 92 5.66 -7.14 -22.20
CA CYS A 92 5.97 -7.84 -23.44
C CYS A 92 7.00 -8.95 -23.19
N LYS A 93 6.68 -10.21 -23.52
CA LYS A 93 7.58 -11.37 -23.32
C LYS A 93 8.89 -11.28 -24.11
N LYS A 94 8.87 -10.62 -25.28
CA LYS A 94 10.06 -10.53 -26.16
C LYS A 94 11.08 -9.49 -25.67
N CYS A 95 10.64 -8.30 -25.26
CA CYS A 95 11.55 -7.22 -24.86
C CYS A 95 11.68 -7.04 -23.33
N GLY A 96 10.84 -7.71 -22.54
CA GLY A 96 10.85 -7.65 -21.07
C GLY A 96 10.48 -6.27 -20.50
N SER A 97 9.96 -5.35 -21.31
CA SER A 97 9.64 -3.98 -20.89
C SER A 97 8.19 -3.83 -20.45
N LEU A 98 7.99 -3.10 -19.34
CA LEU A 98 6.67 -2.71 -18.81
C LEU A 98 6.10 -1.46 -19.48
N LEU A 99 6.94 -0.62 -20.09
CA LEU A 99 6.55 0.69 -20.64
C LEU A 99 6.24 0.62 -22.14
N SER A 100 6.78 -0.38 -22.84
CA SER A 100 6.64 -0.52 -24.29
C SER A 100 5.26 -0.94 -24.80
N PRO A 101 4.41 -1.69 -24.04
CA PRO A 101 3.05 -2.02 -24.47
C PRO A 101 2.15 -0.78 -24.50
N MET A 102 1.72 -0.37 -25.69
CA MET A 102 0.76 0.72 -25.88
C MET A 102 -0.56 0.21 -26.46
N LEU A 103 -1.66 0.86 -26.09
CA LEU A 103 -2.97 0.59 -26.65
C LEU A 103 -3.10 1.28 -28.00
N VAL A 104 -3.11 0.50 -29.09
CA VAL A 104 -3.37 1.02 -30.43
C VAL A 104 -4.88 0.94 -30.67
N ARG A 105 -5.52 2.10 -30.82
CA ARG A 105 -6.92 2.18 -31.26
C ARG A 105 -6.96 1.99 -32.77
N GLY A 106 -7.76 1.03 -33.24
CA GLY A 106 -8.00 0.83 -34.67
C GLY A 106 -8.75 2.01 -35.31
N PRO A 107 -8.72 2.14 -36.65
CA PRO A 107 -9.44 3.20 -37.35
C PRO A 107 -10.94 3.13 -37.04
N SER A 108 -11.52 4.26 -36.64
CA SER A 108 -12.94 4.39 -36.35
C SER A 108 -13.74 4.53 -37.65
N THR A 109 -13.86 3.44 -38.42
CA THR A 109 -14.91 3.34 -39.44
C THR A 109 -16.24 3.22 -38.70
N GLY A 110 -17.16 4.16 -38.94
CA GLY A 110 -18.35 4.47 -38.12
C GLY A 110 -19.42 3.38 -37.93
N THR A 111 -19.07 2.11 -38.02
CA THR A 111 -19.95 0.96 -37.76
C THR A 111 -19.20 -0.04 -36.89
N THR A 112 -19.70 -0.23 -35.66
CA THR A 112 -19.38 -1.31 -34.69
C THR A 112 -17.93 -1.44 -34.20
N GLU A 113 -17.76 -1.16 -32.90
CA GLU A 113 -16.65 -1.48 -31.98
C GLU A 113 -15.21 -1.28 -32.49
N SER A 114 -14.58 -0.19 -32.07
CA SER A 114 -13.13 0.00 -32.20
C SER A 114 -12.36 -1.09 -31.45
N SER A 115 -11.93 -2.14 -32.16
CA SER A 115 -11.08 -3.19 -31.59
C SER A 115 -9.75 -2.59 -31.14
N SER A 116 -9.63 -2.34 -29.84
CA SER A 116 -8.46 -1.73 -29.23
C SER A 116 -7.46 -2.85 -28.91
N ARG A 117 -6.35 -2.92 -29.63
CA ARG A 117 -5.34 -3.97 -29.46
C ARG A 117 -4.09 -3.42 -28.81
N TRP A 118 -3.61 -4.10 -27.79
CA TRP A 118 -2.31 -3.81 -27.19
C TRP A 118 -1.20 -4.27 -28.13
N ARG A 119 -0.20 -3.40 -28.36
CA ARG A 119 0.96 -3.69 -29.19
C ARG A 119 2.22 -3.14 -28.53
N CYS A 120 3.30 -3.91 -28.54
CA CYS A 120 4.62 -3.40 -28.14
C CYS A 120 5.18 -2.51 -29.25
N GLN A 121 5.65 -1.31 -28.91
CA GLN A 121 6.25 -0.38 -29.88
C GLN A 121 7.71 -0.72 -30.23
N VAL A 122 8.41 -1.40 -29.32
CA VAL A 122 9.83 -1.74 -29.49
C VAL A 122 10.00 -3.01 -30.30
N CYS A 123 9.04 -3.94 -30.24
CA CYS A 123 9.08 -5.18 -31.00
C CYS A 123 8.34 -5.01 -32.33
N SER A 124 9.03 -5.27 -33.44
CA SER A 124 8.47 -5.15 -34.79
C SER A 124 7.24 -6.02 -35.04
N ASP A 125 7.15 -7.19 -34.38
CA ASP A 125 6.02 -8.13 -34.57
C ASP A 125 4.81 -7.82 -33.66
N GLY A 126 4.84 -6.70 -32.94
CA GLY A 126 3.82 -6.34 -31.97
C GLY A 126 3.89 -7.08 -30.62
N GLY A 127 4.77 -8.09 -30.49
CA GLY A 127 5.12 -8.77 -29.25
C GLY A 127 3.99 -9.54 -28.57
N GLN A 128 4.30 -10.64 -27.88
CA GLN A 128 3.33 -11.30 -27.01
C GLN A 128 3.20 -10.50 -25.71
N ILE A 129 1.99 -10.05 -25.39
CA ILE A 129 1.70 -9.23 -24.22
C ILE A 129 1.02 -10.09 -23.16
N GLU A 130 1.59 -10.11 -21.96
CA GLU A 130 1.07 -10.80 -20.79
C GLU A 130 0.66 -9.79 -19.72
N ILE A 131 -0.31 -10.16 -18.89
CA ILE A 131 -0.76 -9.33 -17.76
C ILE A 131 -0.14 -9.91 -16.49
N ILE A 132 0.65 -9.09 -15.80
CA ILE A 132 1.28 -9.44 -14.52
C ILE A 132 0.76 -8.52 -13.42
N THR A 133 0.77 -9.02 -12.18
CA THR A 133 0.45 -8.21 -11.00
C THR A 133 1.75 -7.67 -10.40
N VAL A 134 1.89 -6.35 -10.35
CA VAL A 134 3.06 -5.67 -9.78
C VAL A 134 2.60 -4.46 -8.95
N PRO A 135 3.36 -4.05 -7.92
CA PRO A 135 3.06 -2.81 -7.20
C PRO A 135 3.18 -1.62 -8.14
N TYR A 136 2.30 -0.63 -8.00
CA TYR A 136 2.29 0.56 -8.86
C TYR A 136 3.61 1.35 -8.74
N VAL A 137 4.17 1.43 -7.53
CA VAL A 137 5.46 2.09 -7.30
C VAL A 137 6.59 1.47 -8.11
N PHE A 138 6.55 0.17 -8.37
CA PHE A 138 7.58 -0.47 -9.21
C PHE A 138 7.52 0.01 -10.66
N ARG A 139 6.32 0.30 -11.19
CA ARG A 139 6.18 0.91 -12.53
C ARG A 139 6.75 2.31 -12.55
N TYR A 140 6.51 3.08 -11.49
CA TYR A 140 7.07 4.43 -11.33
C TYR A 140 8.60 4.39 -11.28
N LEU A 141 9.18 3.45 -10.51
CA LEU A 141 10.63 3.22 -10.48
C LEU A 141 11.20 2.91 -11.87
N VAL A 142 10.55 2.02 -12.63
CA VAL A 142 11.00 1.68 -14.00
C VAL A 142 10.93 2.90 -14.94
N ALA A 143 9.95 3.79 -14.76
CA ALA A 143 9.85 5.03 -15.52
C ALA A 143 10.99 6.02 -15.17
N GLU A 144 11.31 6.18 -13.89
CA GLU A 144 12.43 7.03 -13.44
C GLU A 144 13.79 6.50 -13.90
N LEU A 145 13.99 5.18 -13.85
CA LEU A 145 15.19 4.54 -14.40
C LEU A 145 15.30 4.74 -15.93
N ALA A 146 14.18 4.61 -16.65
CA ALA A 146 14.15 4.87 -18.08
C ALA A 146 14.47 6.34 -18.42
N ALA A 147 14.07 7.29 -17.57
CA ALA A 147 14.43 8.70 -17.74
C ALA A 147 15.94 8.94 -17.60
N MET A 148 16.64 8.12 -16.80
CA MET A 148 18.11 8.10 -16.72
C MET A 148 18.78 7.21 -17.77
N ASN A 149 18.03 6.75 -18.77
CA ASN A 149 18.49 5.85 -19.83
C ASN A 149 18.96 4.46 -19.32
N ILE A 150 18.43 4.02 -18.18
CA ILE A 150 18.67 2.69 -17.61
C ILE A 150 17.52 1.77 -18.03
N ARG A 151 17.84 0.69 -18.75
CA ARG A 151 16.85 -0.29 -19.19
C ARG A 151 16.68 -1.39 -18.15
N VAL A 152 15.45 -1.61 -17.68
CA VAL A 152 15.06 -2.74 -16.84
C VAL A 152 14.35 -3.79 -17.71
N GLU A 153 14.85 -5.02 -17.67
CA GLU A 153 14.26 -6.16 -18.39
C GLU A 153 13.70 -7.18 -17.39
N LEU A 154 12.45 -7.58 -17.59
CA LEU A 154 11.80 -8.63 -16.79
C LEU A 154 11.62 -9.88 -17.65
N SER A 155 12.20 -10.98 -17.21
CA SER A 155 11.98 -12.30 -17.77
C SER A 155 10.81 -12.98 -17.05
N THR A 156 9.74 -13.26 -17.78
CA THR A 156 8.68 -14.18 -17.32
C THR A 156 9.05 -15.60 -17.69
N CYS A 157 8.95 -16.52 -16.73
CA CYS A 157 9.12 -17.95 -16.95
C CYS A 157 8.00 -18.53 -17.82
#